data_AF-A0A925A055-F1
#
_entry.id   AF-A0A925A055-F1
#
_cell.length_a   1.000
_cell.length_b   1.000
_cell.length_c   1.000
_cell.angle_alpha   90.00
_cell.angle_beta   90.00
_cell.angle_gamma   90.00
#
_symmetry.space_group_name_H-M   'P 1'
#
loop_
_entity.id
_entity.type
_entity.pdbx_description
1 polymer ?
#
loop_
_entity_poly.entity_id
_entity_poly.type
_entity_poly.pdbx_seq_one_letter_code
_entity_poly.pdbx_strand_id
1 'polypeptide(L)' 'LTIYDMCKAVDRGMTISNIKLLEKHGGKSGDWVTK' A
#
# COMPACT_ATOMS: atom_id res chain seq x y z
N LEU A 1 -5.48 -3.47 5.26
CA LEU A 1 -6.71 -3.35 6.07
C LEU A 1 -7.01 -4.65 6.82
N THR A 2 -7.02 -5.81 6.17
CA THR A 2 -7.20 -7.13 6.83
C THR A 2 -6.21 -7.39 7.96
N ILE A 3 -4.92 -7.07 7.77
CA ILE A 3 -3.89 -7.21 8.81
C ILE A 3 -4.16 -6.27 10.00
N TYR A 4 -4.64 -5.05 9.75
CA TYR A 4 -5.03 -4.14 10.84
C TYR A 4 -6.20 -4.73 11.64
N ASP A 5 -7.20 -5.29 10.97
CA ASP A 5 -8.36 -5.89 11.65
C ASP A 5 -7.98 -7.10 12.52
N MET A 6 -7.02 -7.92 12.07
CA MET A 6 -6.48 -9.04 12.85
C MET A 6 -5.65 -8.61 14.06
N CYS A 7 -4.94 -7.48 13.98
CA CYS A 7 -3.96 -7.08 14.99
C CYS A 7 -4.39 -5.89 15.86
N LYS A 8 -5.50 -5.20 15.54
CA LYS A 8 -6.02 -4.06 16.31
C LYS A 8 -6.35 -4.37 17.78
N ALA A 9 -6.57 -5.64 18.10
CA ALA A 9 -6.81 -6.10 19.47
C ALA A 9 -5.53 -6.09 20.31
N VAL A 10 -4.36 -6.24 19.68
CA VAL A 10 -3.04 -6.21 20.32
C VAL A 10 -2.50 -4.79 20.38
N ASP A 11 -2.67 -4.02 19.30
CA ASP A 11 -2.29 -2.60 19.27
C ASP A 11 -3.24 -1.80 18.37
N ARG A 12 -3.94 -0.83 18.97
CA ARG A 12 -4.89 0.05 18.26
C ARG A 12 -4.19 1.21 17.52
N GLY A 13 -2.95 1.53 17.89
CA GLY A 13 -2.13 2.59 17.28
C GLY A 13 -1.40 2.18 16.01
N MET A 14 -1.58 0.93 15.56
CA MET A 14 -0.93 0.42 14.35
C MET A 14 -1.21 1.31 13.15
N THR A 15 -0.14 1.78 12.50
CA THR A 15 -0.26 2.62 11.30
C THR A 15 0.28 1.84 10.10
N ILE A 16 -0.54 1.72 9.05
CA ILE A 16 -0.07 1.17 7.78
C ILE A 16 0.62 2.30 7.02
N SER A 17 1.96 2.24 6.95
CA SER A 17 2.79 3.22 6.25
C SER A 17 3.28 2.71 4.89
N ASN A 18 3.92 3.59 4.11
CA ASN A 18 4.62 3.26 2.85
C ASN A 18 3.72 2.69 1.73
N ILE A 19 2.44 3.07 1.71
CA ILE A 19 1.55 2.75 0.60
C ILE A 19 1.92 3.65 -0.58
N LYS A 20 2.46 3.05 -1.63
CA LYS A 20 2.77 3.73 -2.89
C LYS A 20 2.59 2.78 -4.07
N LEU A 21 2.36 3.35 -5.25
CA LEU A 21 2.43 2.60 -6.50
C LEU A 21 3.90 2.24 -6.75
N LEU A 22 4.17 0.96 -7.06
CA LEU A 22 5.53 0.51 -7.40
C LEU A 22 5.74 0.49 -8.90
N GLU A 23 4.74 -0.01 -9.62
CA GLU A 23 4.76 -0.12 -11.06
C GLU A 23 3.34 0.01 -11.61
N LYS A 24 3.24 0.47 -12.85
CA LYS A 24 2.02 0.48 -13.64
C LYS A 24 2.42 0.26 -15.09
N HIS A 25 1.73 -0.65 -15.77
CA HIS A 25 1.91 -0.87 -17.20
C HIS A 25 0.68 -0.41 -17.98
N GLY A 26 0.93 0.22 -19.14
CA GLY A 26 -0.10 0.58 -20.11
C GLY A 26 -0.89 1.88 -19.88
N GLY A 27 -1.66 2.24 -20.90
CA GLY A 27 -2.41 3.50 -21.03
C GLY A 27 -1.65 4.58 -21.80
N LYS A 28 -2.30 5.73 -22.06
CA LYS A 28 -1.70 6.87 -22.80
C LYS A 28 -0.37 7.35 -22.19
N SER A 29 -0.22 7.18 -20.88
CA SER A 29 0.96 7.57 -20.10
C SER A 29 2.13 6.60 -20.21
N GLY A 30 1.94 5.41 -20.81
CA GLY A 30 2.94 4.34 -20.85
C GLY A 30 3.21 3.70 -19.50
N ASP A 31 4.31 2.96 -19.45
CA ASP A 31 4.76 2.23 -18.27
C ASP A 31 5.46 3.18 -17.27
N TRP A 32 5.18 2.98 -15.99
CA TRP A 32 5.70 3.78 -14.90
C TRP A 32 6.27 2.86 -13.82
N VAL A 33 7.47 3.18 -13.33
CA VAL A 33 8.15 2.46 -12.25
C VAL A 33 8.65 3.47 -11.23
N THR A 34 8.38 3.21 -9.95
CA THR A 34 8.86 4.03 -8.83
C THR A 34 10.39 3.91 -8.73
N LYS A 35 11.09 5.03 -8.48
CA LYS A 35 12.54 5.04 -8.25
C LYS A 35 12.91 4.59 -6.84
#